data_AF-A0A7W7R1S4-F1
#
_entry.id   AF-A0A7W7R1S4-F1
#
_cell.length_a   1.000
_cell.length_b   1.000
_cell.length_c   1.000
_cell.angle_alpha   90.00
_cell.angle_beta   90.00
_cell.angle_gamma   90.00
#
_symmetry.space_group_name_H-M   'P 1'
#
loop_
_entity.id
_entity.type
_entity.pdbx_description
1 polymer ?
#
loop_
_entity_poly.entity_id
_entity_poly.type
_entity_poly.pdbx_seq_one_letter_code
_entity_poly.pdbx_strand_id
1 'polypeptide(L)'
;MPETARALKIRNQADQQFLAVEQQHRRIVDGCRGIYAMGMPDSHRDDRVRLTIDVDLFLHCLQRLLRVCELVRRSRLPAVNLRRPIRDFENQTVGITPLRNVLEHLDGAAVSGHGGIGYGLGPDGVNVTYDGAAFDTAALLESARRLHLAIRSAVDPIAVLDVHGGYPIIELESPAVVSMDEA
;
A
#
# COMPACT_ATOMS: atom_id res chain seq x y z
N MET A 1 -18.20 18.61 -11.37
CA MET A 1 -17.29 18.96 -10.26
C MET A 1 -17.02 17.82 -9.25
N PRO A 2 -17.95 16.94 -8.85
CA PRO A 2 -17.63 15.94 -7.80
C PRO A 2 -16.81 14.73 -8.32
N GLU A 3 -16.73 14.52 -9.65
CA GLU A 3 -16.02 13.41 -10.27
C GLU A 3 -14.51 13.65 -10.39
N THR A 4 -14.10 14.85 -10.80
CA THR A 4 -12.69 15.28 -10.89
C THR A 4 -12.01 15.26 -9.53
N ALA A 5 -12.67 15.82 -8.51
CA ALA A 5 -12.19 15.78 -7.12
C ALA A 5 -12.03 14.34 -6.58
N ARG A 6 -12.95 13.43 -6.91
CA ARG A 6 -12.82 12.00 -6.56
C ARG A 6 -11.65 11.33 -7.26
N ALA A 7 -11.47 11.59 -8.56
CA ALA A 7 -10.35 11.06 -9.33
C ALA A 7 -9.00 11.55 -8.77
N LEU A 8 -8.89 12.84 -8.43
CA LEU A 8 -7.71 13.42 -7.78
C LEU A 8 -7.42 12.77 -6.42
N LYS A 9 -8.44 12.57 -5.59
CA LYS A 9 -8.28 11.89 -4.30
C LYS A 9 -7.74 10.47 -4.46
N ILE A 10 -8.31 9.70 -5.40
CA ILE A 10 -7.87 8.33 -5.68
C ILE A 10 -6.44 8.32 -6.20
N ARG A 11 -6.10 9.20 -7.15
CA ARG A 11 -4.74 9.36 -7.68
C ARG A 11 -3.73 9.59 -6.57
N ASN A 12 -3.96 10.63 -5.75
CA ASN A 12 -3.04 11.02 -4.69
C ASN A 12 -2.89 9.92 -3.62
N GLN A 13 -3.98 9.22 -3.28
CA GLN A 13 -3.91 8.09 -2.35
C GLN A 13 -3.16 6.90 -2.95
N ALA A 14 -3.38 6.57 -4.23
CA ALA A 14 -2.66 5.51 -4.92
C ALA A 14 -1.16 5.82 -4.97
N ASP A 15 -0.78 7.05 -5.32
CA ASP A 15 0.62 7.50 -5.33
C ASP A 15 1.27 7.36 -3.94
N GLN A 16 0.61 7.89 -2.91
CA GLN A 16 1.14 7.85 -1.54
C GLN A 16 1.31 6.41 -1.04
N GLN A 17 0.31 5.54 -1.27
CA GLN A 17 0.39 4.15 -0.81
C GLN A 17 1.43 3.35 -1.62
N PHE A 18 1.52 3.57 -2.94
CA PHE A 18 2.52 2.90 -3.76
C PHE A 18 3.95 3.32 -3.40
N LEU A 19 4.19 4.63 -3.18
CA LEU A 19 5.50 5.12 -2.71
C LEU A 19 5.90 4.49 -1.37
N ALA A 20 4.95 4.31 -0.46
CA ALA A 20 5.21 3.64 0.81
C ALA A 20 5.61 2.16 0.59
N VAL A 21 4.91 1.44 -0.29
CA VAL A 21 5.26 0.05 -0.67
C VAL A 21 6.67 -0.02 -1.25
N GLU A 22 7.00 0.87 -2.20
CA GLU A 22 8.32 0.91 -2.83
C GLU A 22 9.44 1.23 -1.82
N GLN A 23 9.22 2.20 -0.94
CA GLN A 23 10.19 2.59 0.08
C GLN A 23 10.45 1.45 1.07
N GLN A 24 9.42 0.74 1.53
CA GLN A 24 9.62 -0.40 2.43
C GLN A 24 10.30 -1.56 1.70
N HIS A 25 9.94 -1.84 0.45
CA HIS A 25 10.64 -2.86 -0.33
C HIS A 25 12.13 -2.55 -0.47
N ARG A 26 12.49 -1.28 -0.74
CA ARG A 26 13.89 -0.86 -0.81
C ARG A 26 14.66 -1.16 0.47
N ARG A 27 14.06 -0.87 1.64
CA ARG A 27 14.65 -1.19 2.95
C ARG A 27 14.86 -2.70 3.14
N ILE A 28 13.91 -3.52 2.70
CA ILE A 28 14.05 -4.99 2.71
C ILE A 28 15.25 -5.41 1.87
N VAL A 29 15.37 -4.91 0.64
CA VAL A 29 16.50 -5.23 -0.25
C VAL A 29 17.83 -4.79 0.35
N ASP A 30 17.90 -3.58 0.89
CA ASP A 30 19.11 -3.06 1.54
C ASP A 30 19.50 -3.91 2.76
N GLY A 31 18.51 -4.33 3.57
CA GLY A 31 18.70 -5.26 4.68
C GLY A 31 19.22 -6.62 4.23
N CYS A 32 18.65 -7.19 3.16
CA CYS A 32 19.11 -8.47 2.59
C CYS A 32 20.56 -8.36 2.12
N ARG A 33 20.90 -7.30 1.39
CA ARG A 33 22.27 -7.04 0.92
C ARG A 33 23.25 -6.88 2.07
N GLY A 34 22.85 -6.20 3.14
CA GLY A 34 23.65 -6.08 4.36
C GLY A 34 23.97 -7.45 4.97
N ILE A 35 22.97 -8.31 5.11
CA ILE A 35 23.14 -9.67 5.64
C ILE A 35 24.07 -10.51 4.75
N TYR A 36 23.93 -10.41 3.41
CA TYR A 36 24.83 -11.12 2.49
C TYR A 36 26.28 -10.61 2.55
N ALA A 37 26.48 -9.30 2.63
CA ALA A 37 27.81 -8.69 2.63
C ALA A 37 28.62 -9.02 3.89
N MET A 38 27.96 -9.24 5.03
CA MET A 38 28.62 -9.49 6.32
C MET A 38 29.02 -10.95 6.54
N GLY A 39 28.58 -11.88 5.66
CA GLY A 39 28.66 -13.32 5.92
C GLY A 39 27.69 -13.72 7.05
N MET A 40 27.17 -14.95 7.05
CA MET A 40 26.20 -15.39 8.06
C MET A 40 26.89 -16.09 9.25
N PRO A 41 27.14 -15.38 10.38
CA PRO A 41 27.15 -15.99 11.71
C PRO A 41 25.97 -15.56 12.59
N ASP A 42 25.69 -16.35 13.63
CA ASP A 42 24.59 -16.16 14.60
C ASP A 42 24.59 -14.83 15.40
N SER A 43 25.58 -13.95 15.18
CA SER A 43 25.72 -12.63 15.83
C SER A 43 24.77 -11.54 15.32
N HIS A 44 23.97 -11.81 14.29
CA HIS A 44 23.17 -10.79 13.58
C HIS A 44 21.67 -10.82 13.91
N ARG A 45 21.33 -11.17 15.16
CA ARG A 45 19.93 -11.22 15.62
C ARG A 45 19.21 -9.90 15.38
N ASP A 46 19.88 -8.77 15.59
CA ASP A 46 19.30 -7.43 15.43
C ASP A 46 18.96 -7.11 13.97
N ASP A 47 19.81 -7.51 13.02
CA ASP A 47 19.54 -7.28 11.58
C ASP A 47 18.40 -8.16 11.07
N ARG A 48 18.28 -9.39 11.58
CA ARG A 48 17.14 -10.27 11.27
C ARG A 48 15.83 -9.74 11.85
N VAL A 49 15.86 -9.20 13.07
CA VAL A 49 14.69 -8.55 13.68
C VAL A 49 14.28 -7.33 12.88
N ARG A 50 15.23 -6.46 12.49
CA ARG A 50 14.95 -5.31 11.63
C ARG A 50 14.34 -5.71 10.29
N LEU A 51 14.90 -6.72 9.63
CA LEU A 51 14.35 -7.22 8.37
C LEU A 51 12.93 -7.75 8.53
N THR A 52 12.65 -8.46 9.63
CA THR A 52 11.29 -8.94 9.93
C THR A 52 10.30 -7.80 10.13
N ILE A 53 10.72 -6.74 10.84
CA ILE A 53 9.92 -5.51 11.01
C ILE A 53 9.66 -4.84 9.65
N ASP A 54 10.68 -4.73 8.81
CA ASP A 54 10.54 -4.11 7.49
C ASP A 54 9.61 -4.92 6.56
N VAL A 55 9.65 -6.25 6.65
CA VAL A 55 8.69 -7.15 5.99
C VAL A 55 7.26 -6.91 6.50
N ASP A 56 7.02 -6.86 7.82
CA ASP A 56 5.68 -6.59 8.34
C ASP A 56 5.15 -5.22 7.88
N LEU A 57 5.99 -4.18 7.94
CA LEU A 57 5.63 -2.84 7.45
C LEU A 57 5.33 -2.83 5.95
N PHE A 58 6.08 -3.58 5.14
CA PHE A 58 5.80 -3.74 3.71
C PHE A 58 4.43 -4.41 3.48
N LEU A 59 4.13 -5.49 4.21
CA LEU A 59 2.83 -6.16 4.16
C LEU A 59 1.69 -5.21 4.59
N HIS A 60 1.91 -4.38 5.61
CA HIS A 60 0.97 -3.35 6.03
C HIS A 60 0.73 -2.30 4.92
N CYS A 61 1.78 -1.85 4.23
CA CYS A 61 1.66 -0.94 3.10
C CYS A 61 0.83 -1.54 1.95
N LEU A 62 0.98 -2.84 1.65
CA LEU A 62 0.15 -3.54 0.67
C LEU A 62 -1.33 -3.57 1.08
N GLN A 63 -1.64 -3.81 2.35
CA GLN A 63 -3.01 -3.74 2.87
C GLN A 63 -3.61 -2.33 2.73
N ARG A 64 -2.81 -1.29 2.92
CA ARG A 64 -3.26 0.09 2.69
C ARG A 64 -3.55 0.36 1.20
N LEU A 65 -2.80 -0.26 0.29
CA LEU A 65 -3.08 -0.21 -1.15
C LEU A 65 -4.37 -0.97 -1.52
N LEU A 66 -4.69 -2.08 -0.84
CA LEU A 66 -6.00 -2.75 -0.98
C LEU A 66 -7.16 -1.84 -0.60
N ARG A 67 -7.03 -0.99 0.42
CA ARG A 67 -8.05 0.01 0.77
C ARG A 67 -8.26 1.04 -0.34
N VAL A 68 -7.24 1.35 -1.15
CA VAL A 68 -7.40 2.19 -2.36
C VAL A 68 -8.26 1.48 -3.40
N CYS A 69 -8.11 0.16 -3.56
CA CYS A 69 -8.98 -0.64 -4.45
C CYS A 69 -10.45 -0.56 -4.01
N GLU A 70 -10.72 -0.63 -2.70
CA GLU A 70 -12.07 -0.44 -2.17
C GLU A 70 -12.62 0.95 -2.46
N LEU A 71 -11.79 2.00 -2.30
CA LEU A 71 -12.18 3.36 -2.63
C LEU A 71 -12.52 3.49 -4.12
N VAL A 72 -11.71 2.91 -5.00
CA VAL A 72 -11.97 2.88 -6.45
C VAL A 72 -13.33 2.25 -6.74
N ARG A 73 -13.66 1.10 -6.12
CA ARG A 73 -14.96 0.43 -6.31
C ARG A 73 -16.14 1.29 -5.87
N ARG A 74 -16.00 1.98 -4.74
CA ARG A 74 -17.07 2.84 -4.19
C ARG A 74 -17.24 4.16 -4.94
N SER A 75 -16.22 4.58 -5.70
CA SER A 75 -16.19 5.90 -6.34
C SER A 75 -17.12 6.07 -7.54
N ARG A 76 -17.66 4.97 -8.08
CA ARG A 76 -18.48 4.93 -9.31
C ARG A 76 -17.79 5.56 -10.54
N LEU A 77 -16.46 5.72 -10.51
CA LEU A 77 -15.69 6.16 -11.68
C LEU A 77 -15.81 5.12 -12.81
N PRO A 78 -15.63 5.52 -14.09
CA PRO A 78 -15.59 4.60 -15.22
C PRO A 78 -14.40 3.61 -15.10
N ALA A 79 -14.59 2.55 -14.32
CA ALA A 79 -13.53 1.65 -13.87
C ALA A 79 -13.47 0.34 -14.67
N VAL A 80 -13.93 0.33 -15.93
CA VAL A 80 -14.06 -0.89 -16.74
C VAL A 80 -12.70 -1.60 -16.87
N ASN A 81 -11.62 -0.83 -16.98
CA ASN A 81 -10.25 -1.35 -17.11
C ASN A 81 -9.54 -1.65 -15.78
N LEU A 82 -10.15 -1.34 -14.63
CA LEU A 82 -9.55 -1.55 -13.30
C LEU A 82 -9.96 -2.87 -12.65
N ARG A 83 -11.03 -3.52 -13.13
CA ARG A 83 -11.56 -4.75 -12.53
C ARG A 83 -10.51 -5.87 -12.49
N ARG A 84 -9.82 -6.09 -13.61
CA ARG A 84 -8.82 -7.15 -13.74
C ARG A 84 -7.56 -6.85 -12.90
N PRO A 85 -6.90 -5.67 -13.03
CA PRO A 85 -5.75 -5.33 -12.20
C PRO A 85 -6.02 -5.42 -10.70
N ILE A 86 -7.19 -4.97 -10.23
CA ILE A 86 -7.58 -5.07 -8.82
C ILE A 86 -7.71 -6.55 -8.41
N ARG A 87 -8.41 -7.37 -9.19
CA ARG A 87 -8.57 -8.80 -8.90
C ARG A 87 -7.23 -9.53 -8.88
N ASP A 88 -6.34 -9.25 -9.84
CA ASP A 88 -5.03 -9.88 -9.93
C ASP A 88 -4.16 -9.52 -8.72
N PHE A 89 -4.21 -8.27 -8.26
CA PHE A 89 -3.52 -7.83 -7.04
C PHE A 89 -4.12 -8.46 -5.77
N GLU A 90 -5.45 -8.52 -5.64
CA GLU A 90 -6.13 -9.18 -4.52
C GLU A 90 -5.80 -10.66 -4.40
N ASN A 91 -5.79 -11.38 -5.53
CA ASN A 91 -5.42 -12.79 -5.54
C ASN A 91 -3.99 -13.02 -5.03
N GLN A 92 -3.06 -12.11 -5.37
CA GLN A 92 -1.67 -12.19 -4.91
C GLN A 92 -1.50 -11.77 -3.45
N THR A 93 -2.48 -11.09 -2.86
CA THR A 93 -2.40 -10.55 -1.49
C THR A 93 -3.34 -11.25 -0.51
N VAL A 94 -4.10 -12.26 -0.97
CA VAL A 94 -5.16 -12.93 -0.19
C VAL A 94 -4.69 -13.51 1.14
N GLY A 95 -3.43 -13.94 1.22
CA GLY A 95 -2.83 -14.52 2.43
C GLY A 95 -2.01 -13.56 3.29
N ILE A 96 -1.92 -12.27 2.93
CA ILE A 96 -1.16 -11.28 3.71
C ILE A 96 -1.73 -11.08 5.11
N THR A 97 -3.06 -11.01 5.25
CA THR A 97 -3.70 -10.78 6.55
C THR A 97 -3.45 -11.92 7.53
N PRO A 98 -3.67 -13.21 7.17
CA PRO A 98 -3.26 -14.33 8.00
C PRO A 98 -1.77 -14.29 8.37
N LEU A 99 -0.89 -14.05 7.39
CA LEU A 99 0.56 -13.97 7.64
C LEU A 99 0.90 -12.89 8.67
N ARG A 100 0.36 -11.67 8.52
CA ARG A 100 0.61 -10.57 9.48
C ARG A 100 0.10 -10.91 10.87
N ASN A 101 -1.09 -11.50 11.00
CA ASN A 101 -1.62 -11.91 12.29
C ASN A 101 -0.66 -12.89 13.00
N VAL A 102 -0.02 -13.79 12.25
CA VAL A 102 0.98 -14.71 12.82
C VAL A 102 2.29 -13.99 13.17
N LEU A 103 2.73 -13.03 12.35
CA LEU A 103 3.90 -12.19 12.68
C LEU A 103 3.69 -11.34 13.94
N GLU A 104 2.48 -10.85 14.17
CA GLU A 104 2.10 -10.09 15.36
C GLU A 104 1.93 -11.00 16.61
N HIS A 105 1.68 -12.30 16.40
CA HIS A 105 1.40 -13.27 17.46
C HIS A 105 2.30 -14.51 17.37
N LEU A 106 3.61 -14.32 17.19
CA LEU A 106 4.58 -15.41 17.07
C LEU A 106 4.50 -16.41 18.23
N ASP A 107 4.16 -15.94 19.44
CA ASP A 107 3.95 -16.78 20.63
C ASP A 107 2.73 -17.70 20.49
N GLY A 108 1.66 -17.26 19.80
CA GLY A 108 0.45 -18.03 19.56
C GLY A 108 0.58 -19.07 18.42
N ALA A 109 1.49 -18.82 17.47
CA ALA A 109 1.79 -19.75 16.38
C ALA A 109 2.47 -21.04 16.89
N ALA A 110 3.37 -20.90 17.86
CA ALA A 110 4.04 -22.03 18.51
C ALA A 110 3.08 -22.94 19.29
N VAL A 111 1.97 -22.39 19.79
CA VAL A 111 0.98 -23.10 20.61
C VAL A 111 -0.12 -23.76 19.76
N SER A 112 -0.43 -23.21 18.59
CA SER A 112 -1.57 -23.64 17.76
C SER A 112 -1.25 -24.77 16.78
N GLY A 113 0.01 -25.21 16.66
CA GLY A 113 0.40 -26.34 15.79
C GLY A 113 0.25 -26.07 14.28
N HIS A 114 -0.03 -24.82 13.89
CA HIS A 114 -0.10 -24.41 12.49
C HIS A 114 1.33 -24.11 11.99
N GLY A 115 1.62 -24.47 10.73
CA GLY A 115 2.97 -24.54 10.15
C GLY A 115 3.83 -23.30 10.40
N GLY A 116 5.12 -23.53 10.67
CA GLY A 116 6.09 -22.47 10.97
C GLY A 116 6.26 -21.47 9.82
N ILE A 117 6.70 -20.25 10.16
CA ILE A 117 7.09 -19.23 9.18
C ILE A 117 8.52 -19.50 8.72
N GLY A 118 8.71 -19.61 7.41
CA GLY A 118 10.04 -19.69 6.78
C GLY A 118 10.42 -18.39 6.10
N TYR A 119 11.69 -17.99 6.22
CA TYR A 119 12.26 -16.83 5.52
C TYR A 119 13.36 -17.29 4.57
N GLY A 120 13.17 -17.06 3.28
CA GLY A 120 14.21 -17.14 2.26
C GLY A 120 14.72 -15.74 1.96
N LEU A 121 16.03 -15.53 2.07
CA LEU A 121 16.67 -14.28 1.65
C LEU A 121 17.11 -14.40 0.19
N GLY A 122 16.93 -13.33 -0.57
CA GLY A 122 17.42 -13.21 -1.94
C GLY A 122 18.01 -11.81 -2.19
N PRO A 123 18.69 -11.62 -3.34
CA PRO A 123 19.28 -10.33 -3.69
C PRO A 123 18.26 -9.22 -3.95
N ASP A 124 17.03 -9.62 -4.32
CA ASP A 124 15.94 -8.72 -4.72
C ASP A 124 14.83 -8.61 -3.66
N GLY A 125 14.98 -9.29 -2.51
CA GLY A 125 14.00 -9.22 -1.44
C GLY A 125 13.95 -10.48 -0.59
N VAL A 126 12.80 -10.69 0.05
CA VAL A 126 12.54 -11.81 0.96
C VAL A 126 11.39 -12.63 0.40
N ASN A 127 11.53 -13.96 0.51
CA ASN A 127 10.42 -14.89 0.34
C ASN A 127 9.95 -15.35 1.71
N VAL A 128 8.71 -15.03 2.08
CA VAL A 128 8.09 -15.48 3.33
C VAL A 128 7.17 -16.65 3.02
N THR A 129 7.35 -17.76 3.72
CA THR A 129 6.49 -18.94 3.58
C THR A 129 5.66 -19.14 4.83
N TYR A 130 4.36 -19.36 4.64
CA TYR A 130 3.41 -19.61 5.73
C TYR A 130 2.23 -20.41 5.20
N ASP A 131 1.87 -21.49 5.91
CA ASP A 131 0.69 -22.33 5.62
C ASP A 131 0.57 -22.77 4.14
N GLY A 132 1.70 -23.20 3.55
CA GLY A 132 1.77 -23.62 2.14
C GLY A 132 1.76 -22.49 1.11
N ALA A 133 1.58 -21.23 1.54
CA ALA A 133 1.73 -20.05 0.69
C ALA A 133 3.17 -19.50 0.74
N ALA A 134 3.61 -18.92 -0.38
CA ALA A 134 4.89 -18.23 -0.50
C ALA A 134 4.64 -16.79 -0.96
N PHE A 135 5.25 -15.84 -0.27
CA PHE A 135 5.12 -14.40 -0.50
C PHE A 135 6.49 -13.84 -0.84
N ASP A 136 6.74 -13.70 -2.14
CA ASP A 136 7.91 -13.03 -2.65
C ASP A 136 7.67 -11.51 -2.66
N THR A 137 8.44 -10.76 -1.86
CA THR A 137 8.29 -9.30 -1.74
C THR A 137 8.52 -8.59 -3.08
N ALA A 138 9.39 -9.09 -3.95
CA ALA A 138 9.65 -8.51 -5.26
C ALA A 138 8.47 -8.72 -6.21
N ALA A 139 7.90 -9.93 -6.22
CA ALA A 139 6.69 -10.23 -6.99
C ALA A 139 5.49 -9.38 -6.53
N LEU A 140 5.34 -9.20 -5.21
CA LEU A 140 4.31 -8.35 -4.63
C LEU A 140 4.50 -6.87 -4.97
N LEU A 141 5.74 -6.35 -4.96
CA LEU A 141 6.04 -4.99 -5.42
C LEU A 141 5.66 -4.80 -6.89
N GLU A 142 6.01 -5.76 -7.76
CA GLU A 142 5.66 -5.67 -9.19
C GLU A 142 4.13 -5.73 -9.40
N SER A 143 3.43 -6.50 -8.59
CA SER A 143 1.96 -6.48 -8.55
C SER A 143 1.40 -5.11 -8.16
N ALA A 144 1.94 -4.52 -7.09
CA ALA A 144 1.56 -3.18 -6.63
C ALA A 144 1.83 -2.12 -7.71
N ARG A 145 2.96 -2.23 -8.43
CA ARG A 145 3.30 -1.34 -9.54
C ARG A 145 2.30 -1.45 -10.69
N ARG A 146 1.95 -2.68 -11.10
CA ARG A 146 0.94 -2.89 -12.16
C ARG A 146 -0.42 -2.33 -11.77
N LEU A 147 -0.84 -2.52 -10.52
CA LEU A 147 -2.07 -1.92 -9.99
C LEU A 147 -1.99 -0.39 -9.99
N HIS A 148 -0.90 0.19 -9.50
CA HIS A 148 -0.70 1.65 -9.46
C HIS A 148 -0.78 2.27 -10.85
N LEU A 149 -0.06 1.71 -11.83
CA LEU A 149 -0.10 2.16 -13.23
C LEU A 149 -1.51 2.05 -13.83
N ALA A 150 -2.23 0.96 -13.54
CA ALA A 150 -3.61 0.81 -13.98
C ALA A 150 -4.53 1.88 -13.38
N ILE A 151 -4.42 2.15 -12.08
CA ILE A 151 -5.17 3.22 -11.41
C ILE A 151 -4.86 4.56 -12.06
N ARG A 152 -3.58 4.92 -12.21
CA ARG A 152 -3.12 6.15 -12.87
C ARG A 152 -3.71 6.30 -14.26
N SER A 153 -3.59 5.28 -15.10
CA SER A 153 -4.13 5.29 -16.46
C SER A 153 -5.64 5.54 -16.50
N ALA A 154 -6.40 5.07 -15.51
CA ALA A 154 -7.84 5.27 -15.44
C ALA A 154 -8.25 6.64 -14.86
N VAL A 155 -7.50 7.17 -13.88
CA VAL A 155 -7.90 8.40 -13.16
C VAL A 155 -7.27 9.67 -13.73
N ASP A 156 -6.09 9.59 -14.34
CA ASP A 156 -5.38 10.76 -14.85
C ASP A 156 -6.17 11.54 -15.92
N PRO A 157 -6.82 10.88 -16.91
CA PRO A 157 -7.64 11.59 -17.89
C PRO A 157 -8.80 12.39 -17.28
N ILE A 158 -9.33 11.93 -16.15
CA ILE A 158 -10.44 12.58 -15.44
C ILE A 158 -9.90 13.70 -14.52
N ALA A 159 -8.76 13.45 -13.88
CA ALA A 159 -8.12 14.39 -12.95
C ALA A 159 -7.56 15.63 -13.64
N VAL A 160 -7.09 15.51 -14.89
CA VAL A 160 -6.53 16.64 -15.67
C VAL A 160 -7.59 17.69 -16.03
N LEU A 161 -8.87 17.31 -16.12
CA LEU A 161 -9.97 18.24 -16.43
C LEU A 161 -10.19 19.28 -15.32
N ASP A 162 -9.71 19.03 -14.10
CA ASP A 162 -9.75 19.98 -12.97
C ASP A 162 -8.65 21.05 -13.06
N VAL A 163 -7.56 20.78 -13.78
CA VAL A 163 -6.39 21.70 -13.86
C VAL A 163 -6.67 22.94 -14.72
N HIS A 164 -7.75 22.90 -15.53
CA HIS A 164 -8.21 24.02 -16.36
C HIS A 164 -9.56 24.61 -15.93
N GLY A 165 -10.20 24.07 -14.87
CA GLY A 165 -11.44 24.58 -14.31
C GLY A 165 -11.14 25.34 -13.02
N GLY A 166 -11.30 26.66 -13.05
CA GLY A 166 -10.97 27.57 -11.95
C GLY A 166 -11.45 27.10 -10.59
N TYR A 167 -10.65 27.44 -9.56
CA TYR A 167 -11.04 27.37 -8.17
C TYR A 167 -12.54 27.71 -8.01
N PRO A 168 -13.37 26.90 -7.32
CA PRO A 168 -14.48 27.51 -6.65
C PRO A 168 -13.84 28.48 -5.65
N ILE A 169 -13.88 29.76 -5.97
CA ILE A 169 -13.78 30.81 -4.96
C ILE A 169 -14.84 30.39 -3.94
N ILE A 170 -14.39 29.91 -2.78
CA ILE A 170 -15.26 29.87 -1.63
C ILE A 170 -15.53 31.35 -1.37
N GLU A 171 -16.65 31.85 -1.88
CA GLU A 171 -17.22 33.10 -1.38
C GLU A 171 -17.51 32.81 0.08
N LEU A 172 -16.56 33.17 0.94
CA LEU A 172 -16.83 33.40 2.34
C LEU A 172 -17.90 34.48 2.31
N GLU A 173 -19.15 34.11 2.56
CA GLU A 173 -20.22 35.07 2.81
C GLU A 173 -19.65 36.11 3.77
N SER A 174 -19.52 37.34 3.28
CA SER A 174 -19.11 38.47 4.10
C SER A 174 -19.97 38.44 5.37
N PRO A 175 -19.37 38.56 6.57
CA PRO A 175 -20.16 38.66 7.78
C PRO A 175 -21.14 39.82 7.58
N ALA A 176 -22.42 39.53 7.78
CA ALA A 176 -23.47 40.53 7.72
C ALA A 176 -23.02 41.74 8.54
N VAL A 177 -22.95 42.90 7.90
CA VAL A 177 -22.81 44.17 8.60
C VAL A 177 -24.05 44.29 9.49
N VAL A 178 -23.88 44.03 10.78
CA VAL A 178 -24.89 44.36 11.78
C VAL A 178 -24.95 45.88 11.82
N SER A 179 -25.93 46.45 11.14
CA SER A 179 -26.31 47.84 11.33
C SER A 179 -26.86 47.99 12.75
N MET A 180 -26.06 48.55 13.65
CA MET A 180 -26.59 49.16 14.86
C MET A 180 -27.26 50.47 14.47
N ASP A 181 -28.55 50.38 14.14
CA ASP A 181 -29.46 51.51 14.36
C ASP A 181 -29.80 51.50 15.85
N GLU A 182 -29.14 52.36 16.62
CA GLU A 182 -29.65 52.81 17.91
C GLU A 182 -30.24 54.21 17.77
N ALA A 183 -31.36 54.38 18.46
CA ALA A 183 -32.33 55.46 18.43
C ALA A 183 -31.80 56.84 18.87
#